data_AF-A0A944SER9-F1
#
_entry.id   AF-A0A944SER9-F1
#
_cell.length_a   1.000
_cell.length_b   1.000
_cell.length_c   1.000
_cell.angle_alpha   90.00
_cell.angle_beta   90.00
_cell.angle_gamma   90.00
#
_symmetry.space_group_name_H-M   'P 1'
#
loop_
_entity.id
_entity.type
_entity.pdbx_description
1 polymer ?
#
loop_
_entity_poly.entity_id
_entity_poly.type
_entity_poly.pdbx_seq_one_letter_code
_entity_poly.pdbx_strand_id
1 'polypeptide(L)'
;DYIRDMETFYMAMDTWNGLSGADRAMLKKAANIAGDYETKKLGEVMAGVYDKLGKKLTVIQPDLASIRKALSGAFDEFEGKKWPKGLIAKISAVK
;
A
#
# COMPACT_ATOMS: atom_id res chain seq x y z
N ASP A 1 6.55 -10.55 4.04
CA ASP A 1 5.57 -9.52 4.43
C ASP A 1 4.72 -9.10 3.25
N TYR A 2 3.48 -9.57 3.23
CA TYR A 2 2.47 -9.21 2.23
C TYR A 2 1.22 -8.72 2.97
N ILE A 3 1.38 -7.67 3.77
CA ILE A 3 0.24 -6.81 4.11
C ILE A 3 0.64 -5.46 3.55
N ARG A 4 0.08 -5.14 2.38
CA ARG A 4 0.08 -3.77 1.89
C ARG A 4 -1.16 -3.12 2.48
N ASP A 5 -1.01 -2.56 3.67
CA ASP A 5 -1.93 -1.50 4.02
C ASP A 5 -1.58 -0.31 3.14
N MET A 6 -2.59 0.25 2.49
CA MET A 6 -2.46 1.44 1.65
C MET A 6 -3.50 2.43 2.14
N GLU A 7 -3.21 3.04 3.28
CA GLU A 7 -4.01 4.14 3.77
C GLU A 7 -3.78 5.37 2.89
N THR A 8 -4.88 5.96 2.41
CA THR A 8 -4.85 7.16 1.57
C THR A 8 -5.67 8.25 2.25
N PHE A 9 -5.09 9.45 2.35
CA PHE A 9 -5.80 10.62 2.84
C PHE A 9 -6.59 11.25 1.69
N TYR A 10 -7.91 11.36 1.86
CA TYR A 10 -8.81 11.99 0.91
C TYR A 10 -9.36 13.31 1.46
N MET A 11 -9.61 14.26 0.56
CA MET A 11 -10.30 15.51 0.85
C MET A 11 -11.25 15.82 -0.29
N ALA A 12 -12.43 16.37 0.03
CA ALA A 12 -13.36 16.84 -0.98
C ALA A 12 -12.70 17.91 -1.87
N MET A 13 -12.90 17.83 -3.19
CA MET A 13 -12.24 18.73 -4.14
C MET A 13 -12.61 20.18 -3.92
N ASP A 14 -13.85 20.48 -3.54
CA ASP A 14 -14.29 21.85 -3.26
C ASP A 14 -13.53 22.45 -2.07
N THR A 15 -13.35 21.65 -1.01
CA THR A 15 -12.53 22.04 0.14
C THR A 15 -11.08 22.25 -0.29
N TRP A 16 -10.48 21.31 -1.03
CA TRP A 16 -9.10 21.41 -1.50
C TRP A 16 -8.86 22.64 -2.38
N ASN A 17 -9.80 22.93 -3.28
CA ASN A 17 -9.71 24.07 -4.20
C ASN A 17 -9.92 25.42 -3.51
N GLY A 18 -10.65 25.45 -2.39
CA GLY A 18 -10.82 26.65 -1.56
C GLY A 18 -9.59 27.04 -0.74
N LEU A 19 -8.60 26.15 -0.62
CA LEU A 19 -7.38 26.41 0.14
C LEU A 19 -6.37 27.27 -0.62
N SER A 20 -5.60 28.07 0.12
CA SER A 20 -4.47 28.80 -0.45
C SER A 20 -3.39 27.83 -0.96
N GLY A 21 -2.45 28.35 -1.77
CA GLY A 21 -1.28 27.57 -2.18
C GLY A 21 -0.44 27.10 -0.99
N ALA A 22 -0.30 27.95 0.03
CA ALA A 22 0.46 27.66 1.24
C ALA A 22 -0.19 26.55 2.07
N ASP A 23 -1.51 26.60 2.26
CA ASP A 23 -2.25 25.58 3.03
C ASP A 23 -2.22 24.22 2.33
N ARG A 24 -2.37 24.20 1.00
CA ARG A 24 -2.23 22.98 0.21
C ARG A 24 -0.85 22.35 0.35
N ALA A 25 0.20 23.16 0.34
CA ALA A 25 1.57 22.68 0.54
C ALA A 25 1.77 22.15 1.96
N MET A 26 1.23 22.83 2.97
CA MET A 26 1.31 22.41 4.37
C MET A 26 0.59 21.08 4.59
N LEU A 27 -0.63 20.93 4.09
CA LEU A 27 -1.40 19.69 4.21
C LEU A 27 -0.72 18.52 3.50
N LYS A 28 -0.17 18.73 2.30
CA LYS A 28 0.62 17.68 1.61
C LYS A 28 1.82 17.24 2.45
N LYS A 29 2.55 18.19 3.03
CA LYS A 29 3.68 17.88 3.92
C LYS A 29 3.22 17.10 5.15
N ALA A 30 2.13 17.54 5.79
CA ALA A 30 1.58 16.87 6.96
C ALA A 30 1.10 15.45 6.64
N ALA A 31 0.43 15.25 5.50
CA ALA A 31 -0.02 13.94 5.04
C ALA A 31 1.15 12.98 4.82
N ASN A 32 2.26 13.45 4.22
CA ASN A 32 3.46 12.63 4.05
C ASN A 32 4.07 12.25 5.42
N ILE A 33 4.21 13.23 6.34
CA ILE A 33 4.74 12.96 7.69
C ILE A 33 3.86 11.94 8.43
N ALA A 34 2.53 12.07 8.31
CA ALA A 34 1.58 11.16 8.93
C ALA A 34 1.72 9.74 8.35
N GLY A 35 1.81 9.61 7.01
CA GLY A 35 2.01 8.32 6.34
C GLY A 35 3.32 7.65 6.73
N ASP A 36 4.43 8.40 6.78
CA ASP A 36 5.73 7.87 7.22
C ASP A 36 5.69 7.39 8.68
N TYR A 37 5.01 8.15 9.55
CA TYR A 37 4.84 7.80 10.95
C TYR A 37 3.99 6.54 11.13
N GLU A 38 2.87 6.44 10.42
CA GLU A 38 1.97 5.29 10.45
C GLU A 38 2.68 4.03 9.93
N THR A 39 3.36 4.12 8.78
CA THR A 39 4.16 3.02 8.21
C THR A 39 5.19 2.50 9.21
N LYS A 40 5.91 3.40 9.90
CA LYS A 40 6.85 3.02 10.95
C LYS A 40 6.13 2.30 12.09
N LYS A 41 5.00 2.84 12.55
CA LYS A 41 4.29 2.30 13.70
C LYS A 41 3.66 0.94 13.43
N LEU A 42 3.16 0.73 12.21
CA LEU A 42 2.69 -0.56 11.73
C LEU A 42 3.81 -1.61 11.80
N GLY A 43 5.02 -1.27 11.37
CA GLY A 43 6.18 -2.17 11.49
C GLY A 43 6.46 -2.60 12.94
N GLU A 44 6.43 -1.65 13.88
CA GLU A 44 6.61 -1.93 15.32
C GLU A 44 5.49 -2.83 15.87
N VAL A 45 4.24 -2.58 15.49
CA VAL A 45 3.08 -3.38 15.91
C VAL A 45 3.17 -4.79 15.34
N MET A 46 3.48 -4.94 14.05
CA MET A 46 3.59 -6.24 13.40
C MET A 46 4.71 -7.09 13.99
N ALA A 47 5.87 -6.50 14.30
CA ALA A 47 6.94 -7.19 15.02
C ALA A 47 6.44 -7.72 16.38
N GLY A 48 5.74 -6.88 17.15
CA GLY A 48 5.14 -7.29 18.43
C GLY A 48 4.06 -8.38 18.29
N VAL A 49 3.31 -8.39 17.18
CA VAL A 49 2.32 -9.43 16.88
C VAL A 49 3.01 -10.77 16.58
N TYR A 50 4.04 -10.79 15.74
CA TYR A 50 4.81 -12.01 15.46
C TYR A 50 5.47 -12.56 16.71
N ASP A 51 6.05 -11.71 17.56
CA ASP A 51 6.65 -12.11 18.84
C ASP A 51 5.65 -12.75 19.81
N LYS A 52 4.41 -12.26 19.83
CA LYS A 52 3.36 -12.77 20.73
C LYS A 52 2.70 -14.03 20.18
N LEU A 53 2.28 -13.99 18.92
CA LEU A 53 1.52 -15.06 18.30
C LEU A 53 2.40 -16.22 17.87
N GLY A 54 3.65 -15.97 17.44
CA GLY A 54 4.60 -17.03 17.08
C GLY A 54 4.97 -17.96 18.23
N LYS A 55 4.70 -17.56 19.48
CA LYS A 55 4.84 -18.43 20.67
C LYS A 55 3.71 -19.45 20.81
N LYS A 56 2.59 -19.24 20.12
CA LYS A 56 1.36 -20.04 20.24
C LYS A 56 0.89 -20.64 18.91
N LEU A 57 1.37 -20.10 17.79
CA LEU A 57 0.99 -20.46 16.44
C LEU A 57 2.25 -20.72 15.60
N THR A 58 2.16 -21.69 14.69
CA THR A 58 3.20 -21.90 13.67
C THR A 58 3.09 -20.81 12.61
N VAL A 59 4.14 -19.99 12.48
CA VAL A 59 4.26 -19.01 11.40
C VAL A 59 4.89 -19.69 10.18
N ILE A 60 4.18 -19.72 9.06
CA ILE A 60 4.65 -20.32 7.82
C ILE A 60 5.05 -19.20 6.86
N GLN A 61 6.25 -19.32 6.29
CA GLN A 61 6.70 -18.48 5.19
C GLN A 61 6.38 -19.20 3.86
N PRO A 62 5.36 -18.75 3.10
CA PRO A 62 5.00 -19.43 1.85
C PRO A 62 6.00 -19.13 0.73
N ASP A 63 6.04 -20.00 -0.28
CA ASP A 63 6.75 -19.73 -1.53
C ASP A 63 6.02 -18.64 -2.34
N LEU A 64 6.44 -17.41 -2.13
CA LEU A 64 5.90 -16.25 -2.82
C LEU A 64 6.15 -16.28 -4.33
N ALA A 65 7.21 -16.96 -4.81
CA ALA A 65 7.51 -17.02 -6.24
C ALA A 65 6.50 -17.94 -6.96
N SER A 66 6.22 -19.11 -6.39
CA SER A 66 5.20 -20.02 -6.92
C SER A 66 3.80 -19.41 -6.87
N ILE A 67 3.45 -18.73 -5.78
CA ILE A 67 2.16 -18.01 -5.68
C ILE A 67 2.05 -16.93 -6.75
N ARG A 68 3.07 -16.09 -6.92
CA ARG A 68 3.08 -15.04 -7.96
C ARG A 68 2.95 -15.63 -9.37
N LYS A 69 3.64 -16.74 -9.64
CA LYS A 69 3.54 -17.44 -10.92
C LYS A 69 2.14 -17.99 -11.16
N ALA A 70 1.51 -18.60 -10.15
CA ALA A 70 0.15 -19.13 -10.23
C ALA A 70 -0.89 -18.03 -10.48
N LEU A 71 -0.65 -16.81 -10.00
CA LEU A 71 -1.49 -15.63 -10.23
C LEU A 71 -1.18 -14.89 -11.54
N SER A 72 -0.21 -15.36 -12.35
CA SER A 72 0.13 -14.71 -13.61
C SER A 72 -1.07 -14.70 -14.56
N GLY A 73 -1.43 -13.53 -15.05
CA GLY A 73 -2.56 -13.34 -15.95
C GLY A 73 -3.94 -13.34 -15.29
N ALA A 74 -4.03 -13.58 -13.97
CA ALA A 74 -5.30 -13.64 -13.23
C ALA A 74 -6.12 -12.34 -13.31
N PHE A 75 -5.49 -11.23 -13.69
CA PHE A 75 -6.09 -9.90 -13.75
C PHE A 75 -6.03 -9.27 -15.15
N ASP A 76 -5.60 -10.03 -16.18
CA ASP A 76 -5.44 -9.52 -17.54
C ASP A 76 -6.76 -9.03 -18.15
N GLU A 77 -7.90 -9.52 -17.68
CA GLU A 77 -9.21 -9.06 -18.14
C GLU A 77 -9.48 -7.58 -17.83
N PHE A 78 -8.77 -6.98 -16.87
CA PHE A 78 -8.89 -5.57 -16.51
C PHE A 78 -7.97 -4.66 -17.34
N GLU A 79 -6.93 -5.21 -17.95
CA GLU A 79 -5.97 -4.47 -18.79
C GLU A 79 -6.66 -3.90 -20.03
N GLY A 80 -6.54 -2.58 -20.22
CA GLY A 80 -7.21 -1.84 -21.30
C GLY A 80 -8.73 -1.68 -21.13
N LYS A 81 -9.33 -2.22 -20.05
CA LYS A 81 -10.76 -2.06 -19.75
C LYS A 81 -10.98 -1.18 -18.53
N LYS A 82 -10.52 -1.65 -17.35
CA LYS A 82 -10.59 -0.92 -16.09
C LYS A 82 -9.27 -0.22 -15.76
N TRP A 83 -8.17 -0.80 -16.24
CA TRP A 83 -6.83 -0.27 -16.03
C TRP A 83 -6.20 0.11 -17.37
N PRO A 84 -5.31 1.12 -17.40
CA PRO A 84 -4.51 1.40 -18.58
C PRO A 84 -3.75 0.15 -19.04
N LYS A 85 -3.73 -0.10 -20.35
CA LYS A 85 -3.02 -1.25 -20.92
C LYS A 85 -1.52 -1.22 -20.53
N GLY A 86 -1.02 -2.34 -20.03
CA GLY A 86 0.33 -2.55 -19.52
C GLY A 86 0.56 -2.01 -18.10
N LEU A 87 -0.48 -1.68 -17.33
CA LEU A 87 -0.30 -1.13 -15.98
C LEU A 87 0.32 -2.15 -15.03
N ILE A 88 -0.16 -3.40 -15.01
CA ILE A 88 0.36 -4.44 -14.10
C ILE A 88 1.84 -4.69 -14.36
N ALA A 89 2.24 -4.77 -15.63
CA ALA A 89 3.64 -4.95 -16.03
C ALA A 89 4.51 -3.77 -15.55
N LYS A 90 4.01 -2.54 -15.67
CA LYS A 90 4.72 -1.34 -15.18
C LYS A 90 4.89 -1.37 -13.67
N ILE A 91 3.82 -1.62 -12.91
CA ILE A 91 3.88 -1.67 -11.45
C ILE A 91 4.81 -2.79 -10.98
N SER A 92 4.76 -3.96 -11.62
CA SER A 92 5.63 -5.10 -11.27
C SER A 92 7.13 -4.82 -11.52
N ALA A 93 7.45 -3.85 -12.37
CA ALA A 93 8.83 -3.42 -12.63
C ALA A 93 9.32 -2.35 -11.64
N VAL A 94 8.41 -1.72 -10.88
CA VAL A 94 8.77 -0.81 -9.79
C VAL A 94 9.23 -1.64 -8.60
N LYS A 95 10.50 -1.46 -8.21
CA LYS A 95 11.10 -2.11 -7.04
C LYS A 95 10.80 -1.31 -5.77
#